data_AF-A0A4R1B3L8-F1
#
_entry.id   AF-A0A4R1B3L8-F1
#
_cell.length_a   1.000
_cell.length_b   1.000
_cell.length_c   1.000
_cell.angle_alpha   90.00
_cell.angle_beta   90.00
_cell.angle_gamma   90.00
#
_symmetry.space_group_name_H-M   'P 1'
#
loop_
_entity.id
_entity.type
_entity.pdbx_description
1 polymer ?
#
loop_
_entity_poly.entity_id
_entity_poly.type
_entity_poly.pdbx_seq_one_letter_code
_entity_poly.pdbx_strand_id
1 'polypeptide(L)'
;MTRFYCCLLAGIFAGCGNAPGAPHTAAAGSDGTTRRYRGAISNGMKGDSLFFDLSPDGKQLRNLTFKGYWRCSGKLEQMTAGPKGSFPVANGKVKGYLSEPPGGGATAWRFDIDAAIQKSTASGTFRMNINNLGCDTYLLKWTAAAY
;
A
#
# COMPACT_ATOMS: atom_id res chain seq x y z
N MET A 1 62.93 -60.44 2.45
CA MET A 1 61.93 -60.09 1.43
C MET A 1 60.94 -59.12 2.08
N THR A 2 60.61 -57.92 1.63
CA THR A 2 61.08 -57.00 0.59
C THR A 2 60.52 -55.63 1.02
N ARG A 3 61.31 -54.56 0.84
CA ARG A 3 60.94 -53.15 1.09
C ARG A 3 59.86 -52.65 0.11
N PHE A 4 59.44 -51.40 0.34
CA PHE A 4 58.77 -50.42 -0.54
C PHE A 4 57.27 -50.26 -0.34
N TYR A 5 56.65 -49.08 -0.44
CA TYR A 5 56.96 -47.64 -0.32
C TYR A 5 55.64 -46.95 -0.73
N CYS A 6 55.47 -45.68 -0.36
CA CYS A 6 54.64 -44.69 -1.08
C CYS A 6 53.11 -44.85 -0.94
N CYS A 7 52.28 -43.83 -0.82
CA CYS A 7 52.39 -42.37 -0.65
C CYS A 7 50.96 -42.00 -0.17
N LEU A 8 50.78 -41.37 0.98
CA LEU A 8 50.63 -39.92 1.10
C LEU A 8 49.95 -39.28 -0.13
N LEU A 9 48.63 -39.07 -0.03
CA LEU A 9 47.94 -38.02 -0.78
C LEU A 9 46.90 -37.38 0.13
N ALA A 10 47.28 -36.18 0.57
CA ALA A 10 46.44 -35.22 1.24
C ALA A 10 45.36 -34.70 0.28
N GLY A 11 44.14 -34.54 0.79
CA GLY A 11 43.04 -33.86 0.11
C GLY A 11 42.34 -32.93 1.09
N ILE A 12 43.01 -31.82 1.42
CA ILE A 12 42.42 -30.69 2.12
C ILE A 12 41.59 -29.90 1.09
N PHE A 13 40.26 -30.04 1.10
CA PHE A 13 39.39 -29.09 0.42
C PHE A 13 39.19 -27.88 1.33
N ALA A 14 40.08 -26.90 1.16
CA ALA A 14 39.86 -25.53 1.58
C ALA A 14 38.79 -24.89 0.67
N GLY A 15 37.53 -25.00 1.07
CA GLY A 15 36.42 -24.26 0.46
C GLY A 15 36.24 -22.92 1.16
N CYS A 16 37.03 -21.90 0.79
CA CYS A 16 36.72 -20.51 1.09
C CYS A 16 35.55 -20.07 0.20
N GLY A 17 34.32 -20.30 0.65
CA GLY A 17 33.13 -19.71 0.06
C GLY A 17 33.05 -18.23 0.45
N ASN A 18 33.74 -17.36 -0.32
CA ASN A 18 33.45 -15.94 -0.33
C ASN A 18 32.09 -15.73 -0.99
N ALA A 19 31.01 -15.78 -0.20
CA ALA A 19 29.73 -15.23 -0.61
C ALA A 19 29.82 -13.70 -0.50
N PRO A 20 29.72 -12.93 -1.59
CA PRO A 20 29.50 -11.50 -1.47
C PRO A 20 28.13 -11.31 -0.83
N GLY A 21 28.13 -10.91 0.45
CA GLY A 21 26.94 -10.48 1.15
C GLY A 21 26.22 -9.44 0.30
N ALA A 22 24.96 -9.73 -0.04
CA ALA A 22 24.11 -8.82 -0.78
C ALA A 22 24.12 -7.45 -0.10
N PRO A 23 24.19 -6.33 -0.86
CA PRO A 23 24.10 -5.01 -0.27
C PRO A 23 22.75 -4.88 0.43
N HIS A 24 22.80 -4.66 1.75
CA HIS A 24 21.64 -4.23 2.52
C HIS A 24 20.99 -3.06 1.80
N THR A 25 19.76 -3.28 1.36
CA THR A 25 18.92 -2.28 0.70
C THR A 25 18.87 -1.05 1.59
N ALA A 26 19.38 0.07 1.05
CA ALA A 26 19.36 1.36 1.69
C ALA A 26 17.96 1.67 2.22
N ALA A 27 17.88 1.99 3.51
CA ALA A 27 16.69 2.56 4.12
C ALA A 27 16.25 3.76 3.26
N ALA A 28 15.02 3.68 2.75
CA ALA A 28 14.41 4.80 2.04
C ALA A 28 14.44 6.02 2.97
N GLY A 29 15.16 7.06 2.56
CA GLY A 29 15.26 8.31 3.30
C GLY A 29 13.86 8.87 3.58
N SER A 30 13.44 8.81 4.84
CA SER A 30 12.37 9.61 5.37
C SER A 30 12.93 11.00 5.63
N ASP A 31 12.58 11.97 4.79
CA ASP A 31 12.92 13.40 4.93
C ASP A 31 12.22 14.06 6.15
N GLY A 32 11.92 13.28 7.19
CA GLY A 32 11.15 13.67 8.39
C GLY A 32 9.73 14.19 8.13
N THR A 33 9.33 14.35 6.87
CA THR A 33 8.16 15.13 6.47
C THR A 33 7.05 14.23 5.94
N THR A 34 5.82 14.52 6.36
CA THR A 34 4.61 13.89 5.82
C THR A 34 4.51 14.16 4.33
N ARG A 35 4.37 13.11 3.52
CA ARG A 35 4.20 13.25 2.07
C ARG A 35 2.73 13.22 1.72
N ARG A 36 2.26 14.23 1.00
CA ARG A 36 0.86 14.33 0.57
C ARG A 36 0.70 13.82 -0.84
N TYR A 37 -0.39 13.12 -1.12
CA TYR A 37 -0.69 12.56 -2.43
C TYR A 37 -2.04 13.05 -2.94
N ARG A 38 -2.10 13.33 -4.24
CA ARG A 38 -3.33 13.59 -4.97
C ARG A 38 -3.48 12.59 -6.10
N GLY A 39 -4.56 11.85 -6.06
CA GLY A 39 -4.95 10.82 -7.02
C GLY A 39 -6.09 11.25 -7.91
N ALA A 40 -6.00 10.86 -9.18
CA ALA A 40 -7.09 10.93 -10.14
C ALA A 40 -7.71 9.54 -10.32
N ILE A 41 -9.05 9.49 -10.34
CA ILE A 41 -9.79 8.26 -10.63
C ILE A 41 -9.87 8.05 -12.15
N SER A 42 -9.59 6.85 -12.64
CA SER A 42 -9.55 6.54 -14.08
C SER A 42 -10.81 5.87 -14.63
N ASN A 43 -11.63 5.26 -13.79
CA ASN A 43 -12.87 4.58 -14.15
C ASN A 43 -14.11 5.12 -13.42
N GLY A 44 -14.00 6.32 -12.85
CA GLY A 44 -15.07 7.05 -12.18
C GLY A 44 -15.57 8.21 -13.03
N MET A 45 -16.21 9.19 -12.39
CA MET A 45 -16.65 10.41 -13.05
C MET A 45 -15.49 11.39 -13.22
N LYS A 46 -15.54 12.22 -14.27
CA LYS A 46 -14.50 13.23 -14.51
C LYS A 46 -14.43 14.19 -13.31
N GLY A 47 -13.23 14.35 -12.76
CA GLY A 47 -12.96 15.21 -11.61
C GLY A 47 -12.95 14.48 -10.26
N ASP A 48 -13.36 13.21 -10.23
CA ASP A 48 -13.22 12.37 -9.03
C ASP A 48 -11.74 12.26 -8.65
N SER A 49 -11.46 12.45 -7.37
CA SER A 49 -10.12 12.54 -6.82
C SER A 49 -10.01 11.83 -5.48
N LEU A 50 -8.81 11.33 -5.18
CA LEU A 50 -8.45 10.71 -3.91
C LEU A 50 -7.26 11.47 -3.31
N PHE A 51 -7.30 11.78 -2.02
CA PHE A 51 -6.23 12.47 -1.31
C PHE A 51 -5.82 11.65 -0.10
N PHE A 52 -4.55 11.62 0.24
CA PHE A 52 -4.08 11.00 1.47
C PHE A 52 -2.69 11.50 1.84
N ASP A 53 -2.34 11.29 3.10
CA ASP A 53 -1.03 11.58 3.66
C ASP A 53 -0.31 10.27 3.98
N LEU A 54 0.95 10.17 3.62
CA LEU A 54 1.86 9.14 4.08
C LEU A 54 2.67 9.72 5.25
N SER A 55 2.64 9.03 6.40
CA SER A 55 3.43 9.42 7.57
C SER A 55 4.92 9.52 7.25
N PRO A 56 5.70 10.32 8.00
CA PRO A 56 7.14 10.48 7.77
C PRO A 56 7.92 9.17 7.71
N ASP A 57 7.56 8.20 8.55
CA ASP A 57 8.17 6.87 8.60
C ASP A 57 7.71 5.93 7.49
N GLY A 58 6.76 6.35 6.65
CA GLY A 58 6.19 5.55 5.57
C GLY A 58 5.32 4.39 6.02
N LYS A 59 4.94 4.30 7.31
CA LYS A 59 4.22 3.14 7.87
C LYS A 59 2.71 3.33 7.97
N GLN A 60 2.19 4.53 7.74
CA GLN A 60 0.76 4.83 7.88
C GLN A 60 0.26 5.70 6.73
N LEU A 61 -0.83 5.27 6.10
CA LEU A 61 -1.66 6.10 5.24
C LEU A 61 -2.78 6.70 6.08
N ARG A 62 -2.89 8.02 6.09
CA ARG A 62 -3.83 8.80 6.92
C ARG A 62 -4.58 9.83 6.08
N ASN A 63 -5.60 10.44 6.67
CA ASN A 63 -6.37 11.52 6.04
C ASN A 63 -6.89 11.15 4.64
N LEU A 64 -7.21 9.87 4.44
CA LEU A 64 -7.75 9.38 3.17
C LEU A 64 -9.06 10.10 2.89
N THR A 65 -9.15 10.83 1.79
CA THR A 65 -10.32 11.62 1.42
C THR A 65 -10.66 11.32 -0.03
N PHE A 66 -11.87 10.82 -0.27
CA PHE A 66 -12.47 10.78 -1.58
C PHE A 66 -13.29 12.06 -1.79
N LYS A 67 -13.10 12.69 -2.95
CA LYS A 67 -13.96 13.76 -3.45
C LYS A 67 -14.43 13.36 -4.83
N GLY A 68 -15.72 13.10 -4.98
CA GLY A 68 -16.24 12.65 -6.26
C GLY A 68 -17.69 12.25 -6.18
N TYR A 69 -18.13 11.50 -7.18
CA TYR A 69 -19.49 11.00 -7.25
C TYR A 69 -19.62 9.57 -6.72
N TRP A 70 -20.76 9.30 -6.11
CA TRP A 70 -21.17 7.96 -5.69
C TRP A 70 -22.65 7.75 -6.00
N ARG A 71 -23.10 6.50 -5.99
CA ARG A 71 -24.52 6.18 -6.19
C ARG A 71 -25.16 5.76 -4.89
N CYS A 72 -26.24 6.43 -4.49
CA CYS A 72 -27.08 6.08 -3.35
C CYS A 72 -28.49 5.76 -3.83
N SER A 73 -28.94 4.51 -3.64
CA SER A 73 -30.27 4.07 -4.07
C SER A 73 -30.57 4.44 -5.54
N GLY A 74 -29.58 4.26 -6.41
CA GLY A 74 -29.65 4.55 -7.86
C GLY A 74 -29.39 6.01 -8.24
N LYS A 75 -29.44 6.96 -7.31
CA LYS A 75 -29.18 8.38 -7.57
C LYS A 75 -27.69 8.68 -7.53
N LEU A 76 -27.22 9.49 -8.47
CA LEU A 76 -25.83 9.96 -8.49
C LEU A 76 -25.73 11.22 -7.63
N GLU A 77 -24.82 11.23 -6.66
CA GLU A 77 -24.63 12.33 -5.73
C GLU A 77 -23.13 12.69 -5.67
N GLN A 78 -22.83 13.97 -5.47
CA GLN A 78 -21.45 14.41 -5.25
C GLN A 78 -21.17 14.46 -3.76
N MET A 79 -19.98 14.03 -3.35
CA MET A 79 -19.64 13.97 -1.94
C MET A 79 -18.14 14.14 -1.67
N THR A 80 -17.82 14.41 -0.40
CA THR A 80 -16.45 14.40 0.11
C THR A 80 -16.44 13.69 1.46
N ALA A 81 -15.74 12.56 1.54
CA ALA A 81 -15.63 11.79 2.78
C ALA A 81 -14.38 10.90 2.79
N GLY A 82 -14.11 10.39 3.98
CA GLY A 82 -12.95 9.60 4.29
C GLY A 82 -13.06 9.02 5.69
N PRO A 83 -12.35 7.92 5.99
CA PRO A 83 -12.28 7.43 7.36
C PRO A 83 -11.46 8.39 8.23
N LYS A 84 -11.82 8.48 9.51
CA LYS A 84 -11.04 9.10 10.58
C LYS A 84 -9.81 8.27 10.96
N GLY A 85 -9.84 6.96 10.69
CA GLY A 85 -8.73 6.04 10.99
C GLY A 85 -7.56 6.13 10.02
N SER A 86 -6.60 5.23 10.19
CA SER A 86 -5.43 5.07 9.32
C SER A 86 -5.28 3.64 8.83
N PHE A 87 -4.57 3.48 7.71
CA PHE A 87 -4.22 2.18 7.17
C PHE A 87 -2.72 1.92 7.37
N PRO A 88 -2.33 0.73 7.87
CA PRO A 88 -0.92 0.37 7.94
C PRO A 88 -0.35 0.20 6.53
N VAL A 89 0.88 0.66 6.35
CA VAL A 89 1.66 0.49 5.14
C VAL A 89 2.76 -0.53 5.43
N ALA A 90 2.82 -1.60 4.65
CA ALA A 90 3.84 -2.62 4.76
C ALA A 90 4.49 -2.84 3.38
N ASN A 91 5.82 -2.71 3.29
CA ASN A 91 6.57 -2.87 2.05
C ASN A 91 6.03 -1.99 0.90
N GLY A 92 5.65 -0.75 1.21
CA GLY A 92 5.05 0.18 0.23
C GLY A 92 3.67 -0.24 -0.26
N LYS A 93 2.98 -1.16 0.43
CA LYS A 93 1.63 -1.60 0.10
C LYS A 93 0.66 -1.30 1.23
N VAL A 94 -0.57 -1.00 0.86
CA VAL A 94 -1.71 -0.84 1.78
C VAL A 94 -2.80 -1.78 1.31
N LYS A 95 -3.35 -2.59 2.21
CA LYS A 95 -4.50 -3.44 1.90
C LYS A 95 -5.36 -3.61 3.13
N GLY A 96 -6.64 -3.31 3.00
CA GLY A 96 -7.59 -3.51 4.08
C GLY A 96 -8.81 -2.62 3.96
N TYR A 97 -9.54 -2.53 5.06
CA TYR A 97 -10.73 -1.70 5.16
C TYR A 97 -10.84 -1.06 6.53
N LEU A 98 -11.54 0.07 6.58
CA LEU A 98 -12.02 0.68 7.81
C LEU A 98 -13.54 0.73 7.77
N SER A 99 -14.16 0.52 8.93
CA SER A 99 -15.60 0.67 9.11
C SER A 99 -15.91 1.71 10.17
N GLU A 100 -16.88 2.58 9.88
CA GLU A 100 -17.29 3.65 10.77
C GLU A 100 -18.82 3.63 10.97
N PRO A 101 -19.31 3.34 12.20
CA PRO A 101 -18.53 3.12 13.43
C PRO A 101 -17.72 1.81 13.43
N PRO A 102 -16.69 1.71 14.30
CA PRO A 102 -15.97 0.45 14.50
C PRO A 102 -16.92 -0.70 14.86
N GLY A 103 -16.69 -1.88 14.30
CA GLY A 103 -17.61 -3.03 14.42
C GLY A 103 -18.74 -3.04 13.37
N GLY A 104 -18.89 -1.98 12.59
CA GLY A 104 -19.82 -1.93 11.47
C GLY A 104 -21.25 -1.63 11.89
N GLY A 105 -22.21 -2.20 11.16
CA GLY A 105 -23.64 -1.91 11.28
C GLY A 105 -24.29 -1.69 9.91
N ALA A 106 -25.63 -1.69 9.88
CA ALA A 106 -26.39 -1.57 8.63
C ALA A 106 -26.06 -0.27 7.87
N THR A 107 -25.89 0.83 8.60
CA THR A 107 -25.58 2.16 8.05
C THR A 107 -24.12 2.55 8.22
N ALA A 108 -23.25 1.59 8.54
CA ALA A 108 -21.83 1.87 8.71
C ALA A 108 -21.19 2.18 7.36
N TRP A 109 -20.35 3.20 7.36
CA TRP A 109 -19.46 3.48 6.25
C TRP A 109 -18.39 2.42 6.21
N ARG A 110 -18.08 1.95 5.01
CA ARG A 110 -16.95 1.07 4.78
C ARG A 110 -16.06 1.69 3.72
N PHE A 111 -14.77 1.74 4.01
CA PHE A 111 -13.73 2.27 3.15
C PHE A 111 -12.71 1.17 2.89
N ASP A 112 -12.74 0.57 1.70
CA ASP A 112 -11.80 -0.43 1.26
C ASP A 112 -10.69 0.22 0.41
N ILE A 113 -9.44 -0.19 0.63
CA ILE A 113 -8.28 0.27 -0.15
C ILE A 113 -7.31 -0.87 -0.41
N ASP A 114 -6.79 -0.93 -1.65
CA ASP A 114 -5.67 -1.78 -2.04
C ASP A 114 -4.73 -0.92 -2.90
N ALA A 115 -3.56 -0.58 -2.37
CA ALA A 115 -2.68 0.42 -2.96
C ALA A 115 -1.21 0.00 -2.92
N ALA A 116 -0.46 0.45 -3.91
CA ALA A 116 0.99 0.45 -3.96
C ALA A 116 1.50 1.89 -3.97
N ILE A 117 2.47 2.19 -3.11
CA ILE A 117 3.06 3.51 -2.90
C ILE A 117 4.57 3.41 -3.18
N GLN A 118 5.04 4.21 -4.14
CA GLN A 118 6.42 4.21 -4.62
C GLN A 118 6.96 5.63 -4.65
N LYS A 119 7.75 6.03 -3.63
CA LYS A 119 8.36 7.37 -3.55
C LYS A 119 7.35 8.49 -3.89
N SER A 120 7.41 9.08 -5.08
CA SER A 120 6.56 10.19 -5.51
C SER A 120 5.24 9.77 -6.18
N THR A 121 4.99 8.48 -6.38
CA THR A 121 3.78 7.97 -7.03
C THR A 121 3.06 6.95 -6.16
N ALA A 122 1.77 6.79 -6.41
CA ALA A 122 0.98 5.71 -5.83
C ALA A 122 -0.13 5.31 -6.81
N SER A 123 -0.62 4.10 -6.72
CA SER A 123 -1.77 3.63 -7.48
C SER A 123 -2.50 2.54 -6.73
N GLY A 124 -3.75 2.32 -7.10
CA GLY A 124 -4.52 1.28 -6.44
C GLY A 124 -5.99 1.27 -6.80
N THR A 125 -6.74 0.66 -5.90
CA THR A 125 -8.19 0.65 -5.90
C THR A 125 -8.73 1.21 -4.61
N PHE A 126 -9.92 1.81 -4.70
CA PHE A 126 -10.65 2.38 -3.59
C PHE A 126 -12.13 2.06 -3.77
N ARG A 127 -12.81 1.70 -2.68
CA ARG A 127 -14.27 1.61 -2.65
C ARG A 127 -14.77 2.19 -1.35
N MET A 128 -15.84 2.95 -1.44
CA MET A 128 -16.58 3.44 -0.30
C MET A 128 -18.05 3.09 -0.46
N ASN A 129 -18.64 2.48 0.56
CA ASN A 129 -20.02 2.05 0.52
C ASN A 129 -20.72 2.09 1.89
N ILE A 130 -22.06 2.14 1.84
CA ILE A 130 -22.98 1.89 2.94
C ILE A 130 -24.01 0.88 2.44
N ASN A 131 -23.86 -0.38 2.83
CA ASN A 131 -24.62 -1.49 2.24
C ASN A 131 -26.14 -1.31 2.35
N ASN A 132 -26.66 -1.00 3.54
CA ASN A 132 -28.11 -0.95 3.76
C ASN A 132 -28.78 0.30 3.15
N LEU A 133 -28.00 1.31 2.75
CA LEU A 133 -28.50 2.50 2.06
C LEU A 133 -28.35 2.41 0.53
N GLY A 134 -27.78 1.31 0.03
CA GLY A 134 -27.46 1.15 -1.39
C GLY A 134 -26.52 2.25 -1.89
N CYS A 135 -25.62 2.73 -1.02
CA CYS A 135 -24.63 3.74 -1.35
C CYS A 135 -23.30 3.08 -1.70
N ASP A 136 -22.75 3.36 -2.89
CA ASP A 136 -21.51 2.75 -3.36
C ASP A 136 -20.81 3.64 -4.40
N THR A 137 -19.48 3.75 -4.30
CA THR A 137 -18.63 4.31 -5.36
C THR A 137 -18.34 3.30 -6.47
N TYR A 138 -18.65 2.03 -6.25
CA TYR A 138 -18.03 0.87 -6.91
C TYR A 138 -16.51 0.83 -6.69
N LEU A 139 -15.85 -0.18 -7.26
CA LEU A 139 -14.40 -0.30 -7.20
C LEU A 139 -13.75 0.69 -8.17
N LEU A 140 -13.24 1.79 -7.61
CA LEU A 140 -12.54 2.83 -8.32
C LEU A 140 -11.05 2.48 -8.45
N LYS A 141 -10.47 2.70 -9.63
CA LYS A 141 -9.04 2.60 -9.92
C LYS A 141 -8.45 4.00 -9.96
N TRP A 142 -7.27 4.17 -9.39
CA TRP A 142 -6.66 5.48 -9.26
C TRP A 142 -5.15 5.46 -9.38
N THR A 143 -4.59 6.61 -9.76
CA THR A 143 -3.16 6.90 -9.77
C THR A 143 -2.93 8.26 -9.14
N ALA A 144 -1.91 8.38 -8.30
CA ALA A 144 -1.59 9.57 -7.53
C ALA A 144 -0.13 9.97 -7.65
N ALA A 145 0.10 11.27 -7.51
CA ALA A 145 1.43 11.87 -7.40
C ALA A 145 1.55 12.64 -6.07
N ALA A 146 2.76 12.68 -5.54
CA ALA A 146 3.10 13.51 -4.40
C ALA A 146 3.13 14.99 -4.80
N TYR A 147 2.71 15.89 -3.91
CA TYR A 147 2.69 17.33 -4.13
C TYR A 147 3.03 18.12 -2.86
#